data_AF-A0A0C2G360-F1
#
_entry.id   AF-A0A0C2G360-F1
#
_cell.length_a   1.000
_cell.length_b   1.000
_cell.length_c   1.000
_cell.angle_alpha   90.00
_cell.angle_beta   90.00
_cell.angle_gamma   90.00
#
_symmetry.space_group_name_H-M   'P 1'
#
loop_
_entity.id
_entity.type
_entity.pdbx_description
1 polymer ?
#
loop_
_entity_poly.entity_id
_entity_poly.type
_entity_poly.pdbx_seq_one_letter_code
_entity_poly.pdbx_strand_id
1 'polypeptide(L)'
;MPRRLNPSSNSRTAPTDFICNTRAIKKHSKIEGHSVERSYDEALQVVRQEIESQAVRDRPTKTGPIGYATVEGANPMEGDGIGGKVLTKVVLTFDRLLDVLKEWSTFKTWVLVWPLDMNVKSDVPKKLLTLSKKYPEEGGKIVTAWPLITSENQTKWHGISDLWKSFDEVLVKCDCGGQVVTAGSNM
;
A
#
# COMPACT_ATOMS: atom_id res chain seq x y z
N MET A 1 15.47 -31.37 -56.87
CA MET A 1 15.00 -29.98 -56.67
C MET A 1 13.75 -30.00 -55.77
N PRO A 2 13.85 -29.71 -54.47
CA PRO A 2 12.68 -29.41 -53.64
C PRO A 2 12.61 -27.92 -53.26
N ARG A 3 11.36 -27.45 -53.17
CA ARG A 3 10.90 -26.07 -52.98
C ARG A 3 11.33 -25.48 -51.63
N ARG A 4 11.70 -24.20 -51.63
CA ARG A 4 11.81 -23.34 -50.44
C ARG A 4 10.41 -23.07 -49.88
N LEU A 5 10.25 -23.22 -48.57
CA LEU A 5 9.15 -22.63 -47.80
C LEU A 5 9.74 -21.51 -46.92
N ASN A 6 9.26 -20.29 -47.15
CA ASN A 6 9.54 -19.12 -46.32
C ASN A 6 8.82 -19.24 -44.97
N PRO A 7 9.47 -18.94 -43.83
CA PRO A 7 8.76 -18.70 -42.58
C PRO A 7 8.48 -17.20 -42.43
N SER A 8 7.25 -16.79 -42.75
CA SER A 8 6.69 -15.50 -42.34
C SER A 8 5.65 -15.71 -41.23
N SER A 9 6.07 -15.55 -39.97
CA SER A 9 5.18 -15.20 -38.86
C SER A 9 6.00 -14.82 -37.63
N ASN A 10 6.60 -13.62 -37.67
CA ASN A 10 7.23 -13.02 -36.50
C ASN A 10 6.16 -12.22 -35.74
N SER A 11 5.25 -12.90 -35.03
CA SER A 11 4.45 -12.29 -33.97
C SER A 11 5.10 -12.66 -32.64
N ARG A 12 6.24 -12.01 -32.37
CA ARG A 12 6.99 -12.18 -31.13
C ARG A 12 6.33 -11.30 -30.06
N THR A 13 5.20 -11.74 -29.51
CA THR A 13 4.72 -11.20 -28.23
C THR A 13 5.80 -11.48 -27.20
N ALA A 14 6.26 -10.43 -26.52
CA ALA A 14 7.31 -10.55 -25.52
C ALA A 14 6.88 -11.60 -24.47
N PRO A 15 7.77 -12.48 -23.99
CA PRO A 15 7.44 -13.49 -22.99
C PRO A 15 6.72 -12.92 -21.74
N THR A 16 6.99 -11.65 -21.43
CA THR A 16 6.32 -10.88 -20.37
C THR A 16 4.83 -10.70 -20.61
N ASP A 17 4.39 -10.40 -21.84
CA ASP A 17 2.96 -10.23 -22.16
C ASP A 17 2.18 -11.53 -22.03
N PHE A 18 2.82 -12.66 -22.35
CA PHE A 18 2.20 -13.98 -22.21
C PHE A 18 1.99 -14.35 -20.73
N ILE A 19 2.98 -14.12 -19.87
CA ILE A 19 2.89 -14.43 -18.43
C ILE A 19 1.83 -13.56 -17.74
N CYS A 20 1.79 -12.28 -18.07
CA CYS A 20 0.88 -11.31 -17.45
C CYS A 20 -0.59 -11.53 -17.85
N ASN A 21 -0.87 -12.00 -19.07
CA ASN A 21 -2.25 -12.07 -19.59
C ASN A 21 -2.87 -13.49 -19.61
N THR A 22 -2.08 -14.55 -19.44
CA THR A 22 -2.56 -15.93 -19.59
C THR A 22 -3.13 -16.50 -18.29
N ARG A 23 -4.46 -16.55 -18.12
CA ARG A 23 -5.09 -16.99 -16.86
C ARG A 23 -4.78 -18.45 -16.48
N ALA A 24 -4.65 -19.35 -17.46
CA ALA A 24 -4.27 -20.75 -17.30
C ALA A 24 -3.69 -21.27 -18.62
N ILE A 25 -2.84 -22.31 -18.57
CA ILE A 25 -2.27 -22.89 -19.80
C ILE A 25 -3.35 -23.70 -20.53
N LYS A 26 -3.51 -23.44 -21.83
CA LYS A 26 -4.52 -24.10 -22.66
C LYS A 26 -4.23 -25.60 -22.74
N LYS A 27 -5.25 -26.41 -22.48
CA LYS A 27 -5.18 -27.88 -22.43
C LYS A 27 -4.67 -28.48 -23.76
N HIS A 28 -3.50 -29.09 -23.74
CA HIS A 28 -2.96 -29.91 -24.83
C HIS A 28 -3.35 -31.38 -24.66
N SER A 29 -3.58 -32.07 -25.78
CA SER A 29 -3.90 -33.50 -25.84
C SER A 29 -2.87 -34.32 -25.08
N LYS A 30 -3.30 -35.33 -24.30
CA LYS A 30 -2.40 -36.23 -23.55
C LYS A 30 -1.35 -36.81 -24.48
N ILE A 31 -0.08 -36.45 -24.24
CA ILE A 31 1.07 -37.15 -24.80
C ILE A 31 1.37 -38.29 -23.83
N GLU A 32 1.21 -39.53 -24.31
CA GLU A 32 1.61 -40.79 -23.68
C GLU A 32 1.76 -40.80 -22.15
N GLY A 33 0.63 -41.00 -21.44
CA GLY A 33 0.64 -41.44 -20.03
C GLY A 33 1.01 -40.40 -18.97
N HIS A 34 1.56 -39.24 -19.32
CA HIS A 34 2.01 -38.24 -18.35
C HIS A 34 1.11 -37.00 -18.30
N SER A 35 0.50 -36.75 -17.14
CA SER A 35 -0.28 -35.55 -16.85
C SER A 35 0.67 -34.43 -16.39
N VAL A 36 1.17 -33.63 -17.32
CA VAL A 36 2.11 -32.51 -17.03
C VAL A 36 1.37 -31.20 -16.65
N GLU A 37 0.03 -31.17 -16.75
CA GLU A 37 -0.79 -29.96 -16.54
C GLU A 37 -0.59 -29.32 -15.17
N ARG A 38 -0.62 -30.14 -14.10
CA ARG A 38 -0.51 -29.64 -12.72
C ARG A 38 0.85 -28.96 -12.46
N SER A 39 1.93 -29.53 -12.99
CA SER A 39 3.28 -29.00 -12.81
C SER A 39 3.50 -27.66 -13.51
N TYR A 40 2.81 -27.41 -14.63
CA TYR A 40 2.92 -26.12 -15.32
C TYR A 40 2.09 -25.02 -14.65
N ASP A 41 0.88 -25.33 -14.16
CA ASP A 41 0.08 -24.35 -13.43
C ASP A 41 0.77 -23.97 -12.11
N GLU A 42 1.38 -24.94 -11.42
CA GLU A 42 2.23 -24.69 -10.25
C GLU A 42 3.44 -23.81 -10.61
N ALA A 43 4.17 -24.12 -11.69
CA ALA A 43 5.29 -23.32 -12.15
C ALA A 43 4.87 -21.89 -12.55
N LEU A 44 3.72 -21.72 -13.20
CA LEU A 44 3.17 -20.41 -13.57
C LEU A 44 2.82 -19.59 -12.32
N GLN A 45 2.26 -20.24 -11.30
CA GLN A 45 1.94 -19.60 -10.02
C GLN A 45 3.21 -19.16 -9.29
N VAL A 46 4.26 -19.97 -9.27
CA VAL A 46 5.57 -19.62 -8.70
C VAL A 46 6.19 -18.43 -9.43
N VAL A 47 6.21 -18.44 -10.77
CA VAL A 47 6.75 -17.33 -11.57
C VAL A 47 5.97 -16.03 -11.32
N ARG A 48 4.64 -16.10 -11.15
CA ARG A 48 3.83 -14.93 -10.79
C ARG A 48 4.18 -14.38 -9.42
N GLN A 49 4.28 -15.25 -8.42
CA GLN A 49 4.69 -14.85 -7.08
C GLN A 49 6.09 -14.24 -7.06
N GLU A 50 7.01 -14.77 -7.87
CA GLU A 50 8.37 -14.24 -8.01
C GLU A 50 8.36 -12.86 -8.69
N ILE A 51 7.57 -12.67 -9.74
CA ILE A 51 7.37 -11.36 -10.40
C ILE A 51 6.75 -10.34 -9.42
N GLU A 52 5.72 -10.73 -8.68
CA GLU A 52 5.11 -9.88 -7.66
C GLU A 52 6.11 -9.52 -6.55
N SER A 53 6.88 -10.50 -6.07
CA SER A 53 7.92 -10.30 -5.06
C SER A 53 9.03 -9.38 -5.56
N GLN A 54 9.43 -9.54 -6.82
CA GLN A 54 10.44 -8.70 -7.45
C GLN A 54 9.92 -7.27 -7.66
N ALA A 55 8.65 -7.12 -8.07
CA ALA A 55 8.01 -5.81 -8.18
C ALA A 55 7.93 -5.08 -6.82
N VAL A 56 7.77 -5.81 -5.70
CA VAL A 56 7.86 -5.24 -4.35
C VAL A 56 9.29 -4.81 -4.01
N ARG A 57 10.30 -5.63 -4.37
CA ARG A 57 11.73 -5.32 -4.14
C ARG A 57 12.21 -4.12 -4.95
N ASP A 58 11.72 -3.98 -6.17
CA ASP A 58 12.11 -2.91 -7.10
C ASP A 58 11.34 -1.60 -6.86
N ARG A 59 10.45 -1.56 -5.86
CA ARG A 59 9.75 -0.32 -5.53
C ARG A 59 10.75 0.78 -5.17
N PRO A 60 10.54 2.02 -5.66
CA PRO A 60 11.31 3.15 -5.18
C PRO A 60 11.16 3.25 -3.67
N THR A 61 12.19 3.71 -2.97
CA THR A 61 12.10 4.03 -1.54
C THR A 61 12.29 5.54 -1.41
N LYS A 62 11.29 6.24 -0.86
CA LYS A 62 11.42 7.69 -0.63
C LYS A 62 12.51 7.95 0.42
N THR A 63 13.30 8.99 0.19
CA THR A 63 14.26 9.54 1.15
C THR A 63 13.72 10.86 1.70
N GLY A 64 14.24 11.32 2.84
CA GLY A 64 13.84 12.61 3.44
C GLY A 64 13.32 12.50 4.88
N PRO A 65 12.59 13.53 5.36
CA PRO A 65 12.12 13.61 6.73
C PRO A 65 10.95 12.66 7.01
N ILE A 66 10.67 12.47 8.30
CA ILE A 66 9.49 11.74 8.78
C ILE A 66 8.46 12.79 9.23
N GLY A 67 7.22 12.63 8.78
CA GLY A 67 6.12 13.47 9.21
C GLY A 67 5.35 12.77 10.32
N TYR A 68 5.17 13.43 11.45
CA TYR A 68 4.39 12.93 12.58
C TYR A 68 3.15 13.81 12.78
N ALA A 69 2.00 13.35 12.29
CA ALA A 69 0.71 13.99 12.51
C ALA A 69 0.13 13.44 13.81
N THR A 70 -0.11 14.32 14.78
CA THR A 70 -0.55 13.92 16.12
C THR A 70 -1.76 14.73 16.60
N VAL A 71 -2.44 14.26 17.64
CA VAL A 71 -3.55 14.99 18.28
C VAL A 71 -3.04 15.84 19.45
N GLU A 72 -3.87 16.76 19.94
CA GLU A 72 -3.53 17.59 21.11
C GLU A 72 -3.24 16.72 22.34
N GLY A 73 -2.22 17.08 23.13
CA GLY A 73 -1.80 16.32 24.33
C GLY A 73 -0.80 15.20 24.08
N ALA A 74 -0.47 14.87 22.82
CA ALA A 74 0.67 14.01 22.52
C ALA A 74 1.97 14.83 22.55
N ASN A 75 2.97 14.36 23.30
CA ASN A 75 4.28 15.03 23.34
C ASN A 75 4.86 15.10 21.91
N PRO A 76 5.19 16.29 21.39
CA PRO A 76 5.91 16.38 20.13
C PRO A 76 7.24 15.65 20.30
N MET A 77 7.53 14.73 19.38
CA MET A 77 8.85 14.08 19.36
C MET A 77 9.87 15.15 18.97
N GLU A 78 10.52 15.77 19.96
CA GLU A 78 11.69 16.59 19.73
C GLU A 78 12.83 15.70 19.23
N GLY A 79 13.53 16.20 18.22
CA GLY A 79 14.45 15.39 17.40
C GLY A 79 15.70 14.96 18.16
N ASP A 80 15.85 13.66 18.34
CA ASP A 80 17.11 13.05 18.76
C ASP A 80 18.13 13.07 17.60
N GLY A 81 18.96 14.11 17.58
CA GLY A 81 20.31 14.04 17.00
C GLY A 81 20.47 13.71 15.50
N ILE A 82 21.73 13.48 15.14
CA ILE A 82 22.32 13.49 13.78
C ILE A 82 21.64 12.46 12.86
N GLY A 83 20.53 12.81 12.21
CA GLY A 83 20.00 12.01 11.09
C GLY A 83 18.50 12.03 10.79
N GLY A 84 17.64 12.60 11.65
CA GLY A 84 16.18 12.47 11.45
C GLY A 84 15.40 13.72 11.80
N LYS A 85 15.22 14.66 10.86
CA LYS A 85 14.24 15.75 11.02
C LYS A 85 12.83 15.13 11.01
N VAL A 86 12.33 14.74 12.17
CA VAL A 86 10.91 14.45 12.38
C VAL A 86 10.20 15.80 12.44
N LEU A 87 9.24 16.01 11.54
CA LEU A 87 8.39 17.19 11.58
C LEU A 87 7.06 16.80 12.21
N THR A 88 6.79 17.34 13.39
CA THR A 88 5.51 17.12 14.08
C THR A 88 4.51 18.21 13.72
N LYS A 89 3.26 17.82 13.43
CA LYS A 89 2.13 18.74 13.32
C LYS A 89 0.96 18.21 14.13
N VAL A 90 0.36 19.09 14.93
CA VAL A 90 -0.91 18.80 15.60
C VAL A 90 -2.05 18.92 14.59
N VAL A 91 -2.89 17.90 14.54
CA VAL A 91 -3.95 17.71 13.56
C VAL A 91 -5.24 17.32 14.30
N LEU A 92 -6.16 18.27 14.41
CA LEU A 92 -7.42 18.09 15.13
C LEU A 92 -8.57 17.63 14.24
N THR A 93 -8.44 17.79 12.92
CA THR A 93 -9.50 17.49 11.94
C THR A 93 -8.97 16.69 10.75
N PHE A 94 -9.85 15.94 10.09
CA PHE A 94 -9.45 15.19 8.88
C PHE A 94 -9.14 16.10 7.68
N ASP A 95 -9.80 17.26 7.57
CA ASP A 95 -9.44 18.27 6.57
C ASP A 95 -7.99 18.72 6.78
N ARG A 96 -7.61 19.03 8.02
CA ARG A 96 -6.25 19.45 8.35
C ARG A 96 -5.25 18.32 8.09
N LEU A 97 -5.61 17.08 8.41
CA LEU A 97 -4.77 15.91 8.11
C LEU A 97 -4.48 15.84 6.61
N LEU A 98 -5.51 15.92 5.79
CA LEU A 98 -5.38 15.85 4.35
C LEU A 98 -4.44 16.92 3.78
N ASP A 99 -4.51 18.15 4.30
CA ASP A 99 -3.62 19.23 3.86
C ASP A 99 -2.17 19.00 4.29
N VAL A 100 -1.95 18.49 5.51
CA VAL A 100 -0.62 18.11 5.99
C VAL A 100 -0.01 16.99 5.13
N LEU A 101 -0.80 15.98 4.73
CA LEU A 101 -0.29 14.90 3.88
C LEU A 101 0.09 15.36 2.47
N LYS A 102 -0.63 16.34 1.90
CA LYS A 102 -0.23 16.95 0.62
C LYS A 102 1.11 17.66 0.73
N GLU A 103 1.32 18.42 1.81
CA GLU A 103 2.60 19.08 2.10
C GLU A 103 3.73 18.05 2.27
N TRP A 104 3.44 16.92 2.90
CA TRP A 104 4.40 15.84 3.15
C TRP A 104 4.54 14.84 1.99
N SER A 105 4.07 15.16 0.79
CA SER A 105 4.15 14.28 -0.39
C SER A 105 5.56 13.76 -0.72
N THR A 106 6.60 14.52 -0.35
CA THR A 106 8.01 14.18 -0.56
C THR A 106 8.67 13.48 0.63
N PHE A 107 7.96 13.30 1.74
CA PHE A 107 8.53 12.70 2.94
C PHE A 107 8.75 11.20 2.73
N LYS A 108 9.66 10.60 3.51
CA LYS A 108 9.89 9.15 3.43
C LYS A 108 8.83 8.35 4.18
N THR A 109 8.30 8.92 5.26
CA THR A 109 7.38 8.23 6.15
C THR A 109 6.36 9.20 6.70
N TRP A 110 5.11 8.77 6.72
CA TRP A 110 3.99 9.42 7.41
C TRP A 110 3.63 8.59 8.62
N VAL A 111 3.68 9.20 9.80
CA VAL A 111 3.18 8.62 11.05
C VAL A 111 1.94 9.40 11.44
N LEU A 112 0.79 8.73 11.49
CA LEU A 112 -0.53 9.34 11.59
C LEU A 112 -1.22 8.85 12.86
N VAL A 113 -1.45 9.75 13.80
CA VAL A 113 -2.43 9.51 14.87
C VAL A 113 -3.77 10.03 14.38
N TRP A 114 -4.80 9.17 14.39
CA TRP A 114 -6.09 9.54 13.84
C TRP A 114 -6.77 10.69 14.62
N PRO A 115 -7.32 11.71 13.93
CA PRO A 115 -8.00 12.83 14.59
C PRO A 115 -9.31 12.42 15.26
N LEU A 116 -9.59 12.99 16.44
CA LEU A 116 -10.85 12.88 17.20
C LEU A 116 -11.94 13.80 16.63
N ASP A 117 -12.15 13.77 15.32
CA ASP A 117 -13.03 14.68 14.59
C ASP A 117 -14.32 14.02 14.14
N MET A 118 -15.40 14.22 14.90
CA MET A 118 -16.71 13.63 14.59
C MET A 118 -17.43 14.32 13.41
N ASN A 119 -16.94 15.45 12.92
CA ASN A 119 -17.60 16.27 11.90
C ASN A 119 -16.94 16.11 10.52
N VAL A 120 -16.67 14.87 10.14
CA VAL A 120 -15.99 14.56 8.88
C VAL A 120 -16.90 14.88 7.69
N LYS A 121 -16.43 15.75 6.80
CA LYS A 121 -17.12 16.03 5.53
C LYS A 121 -17.08 14.80 4.61
N SER A 122 -18.15 14.57 3.86
CA SER A 122 -18.34 13.35 3.07
C SER A 122 -17.27 13.10 2.00
N ASP A 123 -16.62 14.14 1.49
CA ASP A 123 -15.60 14.04 0.45
C ASP A 123 -14.18 13.78 0.99
N VAL A 124 -13.92 14.12 2.26
CA VAL A 124 -12.59 14.05 2.88
C VAL A 124 -12.07 12.60 3.00
N PRO A 125 -12.86 11.61 3.49
CA PRO A 125 -12.41 10.21 3.57
C PRO A 125 -11.95 9.66 2.22
N LYS A 126 -12.70 9.97 1.15
CA LYS A 126 -12.37 9.52 -0.20
C LYS A 126 -11.03 10.10 -0.67
N LYS A 127 -10.83 11.41 -0.49
CA LYS A 127 -9.58 12.09 -0.86
C LYS A 127 -8.39 11.57 -0.06
N LEU A 128 -8.58 11.35 1.24
CA LEU A 128 -7.56 10.80 2.12
C LEU A 128 -7.14 9.39 1.68
N LEU A 129 -8.10 8.52 1.40
CA LEU A 129 -7.82 7.17 0.90
C LEU A 129 -7.13 7.19 -0.47
N THR A 130 -7.55 8.06 -1.39
CA THR A 130 -6.87 8.19 -2.69
C THR A 130 -5.42 8.60 -2.52
N LEU A 131 -5.14 9.57 -1.64
CA LEU A 131 -3.78 10.04 -1.38
C LEU A 131 -2.92 8.94 -0.73
N SER A 132 -3.45 8.30 0.31
CA SER A 132 -2.74 7.27 1.08
C SER A 132 -2.54 5.97 0.30
N LYS A 133 -3.33 5.67 -0.74
CA LYS A 133 -3.08 4.53 -1.63
C LYS A 133 -1.94 4.79 -2.60
N LYS A 134 -1.88 6.01 -3.16
CA LYS A 134 -0.85 6.40 -4.12
C LYS A 134 0.54 6.52 -3.47
N TYR A 135 0.59 6.98 -2.22
CA TYR A 135 1.87 7.30 -1.58
C TYR A 135 2.82 6.09 -1.38
N PRO A 136 2.35 4.89 -0.97
CA PRO A 136 3.18 3.69 -0.94
C PRO A 136 3.68 3.23 -2.31
N GLU A 137 2.88 3.41 -3.38
CA GLU A 137 3.29 3.11 -4.76
C GLU A 137 4.49 3.98 -5.20
N GLU A 138 4.56 5.21 -4.69
CA GLU A 138 5.70 6.11 -4.88
C GLU A 138 6.88 5.84 -3.94
N GLY A 139 6.80 4.79 -3.11
CA GLY A 139 7.87 4.40 -2.20
C GLY A 139 7.80 4.97 -0.79
N GLY A 140 6.69 5.61 -0.43
CA GLY A 140 6.44 6.10 0.92
C GLY A 140 6.08 4.98 1.90
N LYS A 141 6.26 5.24 3.20
CA LYS A 141 5.78 4.37 4.27
C LYS A 141 4.71 5.07 5.10
N ILE A 142 3.65 4.36 5.46
CA ILE A 142 2.56 4.87 6.30
C ILE A 142 2.53 4.07 7.59
N VAL A 143 2.52 4.77 8.71
CA VAL A 143 2.26 4.21 10.03
C VAL A 143 1.03 4.89 10.58
N THR A 144 0.03 4.14 11.01
CA THR A 144 -1.16 4.68 11.65
C THR A 144 -1.23 4.23 13.11
N ALA A 145 -1.80 5.07 13.96
CA ALA A 145 -2.02 4.80 15.38
C ALA A 145 -3.35 5.41 15.83
N TRP A 146 -3.98 4.78 16.81
CA TRP A 146 -5.20 5.32 17.42
C TRP A 146 -4.81 6.20 18.61
N PRO A 147 -5.51 7.32 18.86
CA PRO A 147 -5.26 8.15 20.03
C PRO A 147 -5.60 7.37 21.31
N LEU A 148 -4.93 7.70 22.41
CA LEU A 148 -5.18 7.09 23.72
C LEU A 148 -6.57 7.46 24.24
N ILE A 149 -7.25 6.50 24.85
CA ILE A 149 -8.54 6.74 25.52
C ILE A 149 -8.26 7.43 26.86
N THR A 150 -8.96 8.53 27.10
CA THR A 150 -8.99 9.26 28.37
C THR A 150 -10.44 9.46 28.79
N SER A 151 -10.69 9.79 30.06
CA SER A 151 -12.03 10.12 30.54
C SER A 151 -12.68 11.28 29.77
N GLU A 152 -11.86 12.19 29.23
CA GLU A 152 -12.33 13.37 28.49
C GLU A 152 -12.70 13.06 27.04
N ASN A 153 -12.00 12.11 26.39
CA ASN A 153 -12.18 11.84 24.97
C ASN A 153 -12.96 10.55 24.66
N GLN A 154 -13.28 9.73 25.66
CA GLN A 154 -13.87 8.40 25.50
C GLN A 154 -15.13 8.38 24.60
N THR A 155 -16.06 9.32 24.79
CA THR A 155 -17.27 9.40 23.96
C THR A 155 -16.95 9.66 22.50
N LYS A 156 -16.03 10.60 22.22
CA LYS A 156 -15.61 10.91 20.85
C LYS A 156 -14.86 9.74 20.24
N TRP A 157 -13.97 9.12 21.01
CA TRP A 157 -13.16 7.97 20.61
C TRP A 157 -14.04 6.81 20.14
N HIS A 158 -15.02 6.39 20.95
CA HIS A 158 -15.93 5.32 20.56
C HIS A 158 -16.85 5.71 19.40
N GLY A 159 -17.23 6.99 19.31
CA GLY A 159 -18.07 7.48 18.22
C GLY A 159 -17.38 7.47 16.85
N ILE A 160 -16.06 7.39 16.79
CA ILE A 160 -15.29 7.50 15.55
C ILE A 160 -14.36 6.30 15.28
N SER A 161 -14.15 5.41 16.26
CA SER A 161 -13.24 4.27 16.13
C SER A 161 -13.55 3.37 14.93
N ASP A 162 -14.83 3.20 14.60
CA ASP A 162 -15.25 2.40 13.44
C ASP A 162 -14.79 3.01 12.11
N LEU A 163 -14.72 4.34 12.04
CA LEU A 163 -14.19 5.05 10.87
C LEU A 163 -12.67 4.85 10.76
N TRP A 164 -11.93 4.96 11.86
CA TRP A 164 -10.49 4.70 11.87
C TRP A 164 -10.16 3.27 11.48
N LYS A 165 -10.93 2.31 12.03
CA LYS A 165 -10.83 0.90 11.66
C LYS A 165 -11.05 0.70 10.16
N SER A 166 -12.09 1.33 9.61
CA SER A 166 -12.37 1.27 8.17
C SER A 166 -11.21 1.83 7.33
N PHE A 167 -10.56 2.91 7.77
CA PHE A 167 -9.37 3.42 7.10
C PHE A 167 -8.20 2.43 7.17
N ASP A 168 -7.88 1.94 8.36
CA ASP A 168 -6.78 0.99 8.57
C ASP A 168 -6.97 -0.29 7.74
N GLU A 169 -8.18 -0.86 7.71
CA GLU A 169 -8.52 -2.02 6.89
C GLU A 169 -8.31 -1.77 5.40
N VAL A 170 -8.73 -0.60 4.89
CA VAL A 170 -8.53 -0.24 3.48
C VAL A 170 -7.05 -0.03 3.17
N LEU A 171 -6.29 0.58 4.06
CA LEU A 171 -4.85 0.82 3.87
C LEU A 171 -4.07 -0.49 3.86
N VAL A 172 -4.33 -1.38 4.80
CA VAL A 172 -3.70 -2.71 4.85
C VAL A 172 -4.07 -3.54 3.63
N LYS A 173 -5.34 -3.52 3.20
CA LYS A 173 -5.76 -4.25 1.99
C LYS A 173 -5.10 -3.73 0.72
N CYS A 174 -4.74 -2.45 0.67
CA CYS A 174 -4.03 -1.85 -0.45
C CYS A 174 -2.51 -1.95 -0.31
N ASP A 175 -1.98 -2.44 0.81
CA ASP A 175 -0.56 -2.62 1.00
C ASP A 175 -0.08 -3.91 0.33
N CYS A 176 0.58 -3.78 -0.82
CA CYS A 176 1.19 -4.91 -1.50
C CYS A 176 2.66 -5.14 -1.10
N GLY A 177 3.25 -4.32 -0.21
CA GLY A 177 4.70 -4.28 0.01
C GLY A 177 5.16 -4.16 1.47
N GLY A 178 4.25 -4.28 2.44
CA GLY A 178 4.58 -4.12 3.87
C GLY A 178 4.96 -2.67 4.22
N GLN A 179 4.46 -1.70 3.46
CA GLN A 179 4.74 -0.27 3.64
C GLN A 179 3.71 0.41 4.56
N VAL A 180 2.64 -0.29 4.94
CA VAL A 180 1.61 0.18 5.86
C VAL A 180 1.69 -0.61 7.17
N VAL A 181 1.84 0.11 8.28
CA VAL A 181 1.82 -0.47 9.64
C VAL A 181 0.71 0.21 10.43
N THR A 182 -0.16 -0.57 11.07
CA THR A 182 -1.27 -0.04 11.87
C THR A 182 -1.09 -0.44 13.34
N ALA A 183 -1.27 0.51 14.25
CA ALA A 183 -1.01 0.36 15.70
C ALA A 183 -2.25 0.70 16.54
N GLY A 184 -3.43 0.22 16.12
CA GLY A 184 -4.69 0.47 16.83
C GLY A 184 -5.71 -0.67 16.82
N SER A 185 -5.49 -1.73 16.04
CA SER A 185 -6.49 -2.79 15.83
C SER A 185 -6.35 -4.01 16.78
N ASN A 186 -5.53 -3.92 17.83
CA ASN A 186 -5.24 -5.02 18.77
C ASN A 186 -5.90 -4.85 20.16
N MET A 187 -6.99 -4.08 20.25
CA MET A 187 -7.88 -4.11 21.42
C MET A 187 -9.26 -4.62 21.03
#